data_AF-A0A0U5GMH4-F1
#
_entry.id   AF-A0A0U5GMH4-F1
#
_cell.length_a   1.000
_cell.length_b   1.000
_cell.length_c   1.000
_cell.angle_alpha   90.00
_cell.angle_beta   90.00
_cell.angle_gamma   90.00
#
_symmetry.space_group_name_H-M   'P 1'
#
loop_
_entity.id
_entity.type
_entity.pdbx_description
1 polymer ?
#
loop_
_entity_poly.entity_id
_entity_poly.type
_entity_poly.pdbx_seq_one_letter_code
_entity_poly.pdbx_strand_id
1 'polypeptide(L)'
;MPSVHRPDINTYYKEPEACRDAGTKYKRHYMWPHIDQEDLSDARPLLLLLNARGRHPLSAFAAANIVGMRFGFTSRAIVPNILNRHVLKRRTPGSMQFMPEEGLLVLEAERKILAFLEKCCRLIHLDIPEDTIVSDSLPIQPEPQLKRESELTGFDSLAVMAVEAPYRVPAKLNLDRIYSLLHAKASAAEDHLWSLRENPGYFTSTFHDTKEHRLEIIKDWNGGTHPE
;
A
#
# COMPACT_ATOMS: atom_id res chain seq x y z
N MET A 1 -4.29 16.76 -11.27
CA MET A 1 -4.12 15.73 -10.23
C MET A 1 -4.94 16.15 -9.01
N PRO A 2 -5.47 15.25 -8.17
CA PRO A 2 -6.18 15.63 -6.95
C PRO A 2 -5.26 16.39 -5.99
N SER A 3 -5.80 17.34 -5.22
CA SER A 3 -5.01 18.21 -4.35
C SER A 3 -4.84 17.71 -2.91
N VAL A 4 -5.44 16.57 -2.56
CA VAL A 4 -5.48 16.07 -1.17
C VAL A 4 -5.14 14.59 -1.11
N HIS A 5 -4.56 14.18 0.01
CA HIS A 5 -4.31 12.79 0.38
C HIS A 5 -5.62 12.00 0.40
N ARG A 6 -5.57 10.74 -0.04
CA ARG A 6 -6.73 9.84 -0.14
C ARG A 6 -7.94 10.50 -0.82
N PRO A 7 -7.78 10.92 -2.09
CA PRO A 7 -8.83 11.58 -2.84
C PRO A 7 -10.06 10.69 -3.04
N ASP A 8 -9.89 9.36 -2.98
CA ASP A 8 -10.94 8.35 -2.98
C ASP A 8 -11.88 8.47 -1.77
N ILE A 9 -11.32 8.61 -0.56
CA ILE A 9 -12.10 8.82 0.68
C ILE A 9 -12.78 10.19 0.64
N ASN A 10 -12.04 11.24 0.24
CA ASN A 10 -12.61 12.59 0.17
C ASN A 10 -13.80 12.64 -0.81
N THR A 11 -13.72 11.95 -1.96
CA THR A 11 -14.85 11.87 -2.89
C THR A 11 -15.99 11.00 -2.39
N TYR A 12 -15.68 9.93 -1.65
CA TYR A 12 -16.71 9.06 -1.07
C TYR A 12 -17.66 9.84 -0.16
N TYR A 13 -17.14 10.76 0.66
CA TYR A 13 -17.97 11.60 1.51
C TYR A 13 -18.72 12.72 0.77
N LYS A 14 -18.32 13.04 -0.47
CA LYS A 14 -18.94 14.09 -1.28
C LYS A 14 -20.03 13.57 -2.22
N GLU A 15 -19.93 12.31 -2.66
CA GLU A 15 -20.87 11.74 -3.61
C GLU A 15 -21.87 10.77 -2.95
N PRO A 16 -23.18 10.92 -3.22
CA PRO A 16 -24.17 9.94 -2.78
C PRO A 16 -23.95 8.60 -3.49
N GLU A 17 -24.41 7.51 -2.87
CA GLU A 17 -24.24 6.14 -3.40
C GLU A 17 -24.80 5.97 -4.81
N ALA A 18 -25.96 6.55 -5.10
CA ALA A 18 -26.59 6.48 -6.43
C ALA A 18 -25.69 7.03 -7.56
N CYS A 19 -24.86 8.05 -7.29
CA CYS A 19 -23.92 8.58 -8.27
C CYS A 19 -22.74 7.62 -8.50
N ARG A 20 -22.33 6.85 -7.49
CA ARG A 20 -21.28 5.84 -7.62
C ARG A 20 -21.77 4.66 -8.45
N ASP A 21 -22.98 4.20 -8.18
CA ASP A 21 -23.61 3.08 -8.91
C ASP A 21 -23.86 3.41 -10.39
N ALA A 22 -24.22 4.65 -10.71
CA ALA A 22 -24.40 5.12 -12.08
C ALA A 22 -23.07 5.37 -12.84
N GLY A 23 -21.93 5.25 -12.16
CA GLY A 23 -20.60 5.58 -12.66
C GLY A 23 -20.13 6.96 -12.20
N THR A 24 -19.26 6.97 -11.19
CA THR A 24 -18.70 8.21 -10.64
C THR A 24 -17.85 8.96 -11.69
N LYS A 25 -17.99 10.29 -11.71
CA LYS A 25 -17.08 11.17 -12.46
C LYS A 25 -15.65 11.18 -11.89
N TYR A 26 -15.47 10.73 -10.65
CA TYR A 26 -14.19 10.65 -9.96
C TYR A 26 -13.52 9.27 -10.04
N LYS A 27 -13.87 8.41 -11.02
CA LYS A 27 -13.25 7.07 -11.21
C LYS A 27 -11.73 7.08 -10.99
N ARG A 28 -11.04 8.12 -11.47
CA ARG A 28 -9.58 8.30 -11.34
C ARG A 28 -9.08 8.35 -9.88
N HIS A 29 -9.83 8.97 -8.98
CA HIS A 29 -9.45 9.08 -7.57
C HIS A 29 -9.44 7.71 -6.91
N TYR A 30 -10.38 6.84 -7.27
CA TYR A 30 -10.45 5.47 -6.80
C TYR A 30 -9.46 4.54 -7.51
N MET A 31 -9.05 4.84 -8.74
CA MET A 31 -8.15 3.99 -9.53
C MET A 31 -6.68 4.08 -9.08
N TRP A 32 -6.21 5.25 -8.67
CA TRP A 32 -4.84 5.44 -8.19
C TRP A 32 -4.80 6.43 -7.01
N PRO A 33 -5.39 6.10 -5.86
CA PRO A 33 -5.56 7.07 -4.77
C PRO A 33 -4.27 7.68 -4.23
N HIS A 34 -3.11 7.09 -4.53
CA HIS A 34 -1.78 7.57 -4.11
C HIS A 34 -1.14 8.56 -5.10
N ILE A 35 -1.75 8.85 -6.26
CA ILE A 35 -1.25 9.89 -7.17
C ILE A 35 -2.05 11.16 -6.93
N ASP A 36 -1.62 11.90 -5.92
CA ASP A 36 -2.18 13.18 -5.49
C ASP A 36 -1.07 14.20 -5.20
N GLN A 37 -1.47 15.47 -5.06
CA GLN A 37 -0.53 16.56 -4.88
C GLN A 37 0.01 16.66 -3.46
N GLU A 38 -0.77 16.29 -2.45
CA GLU A 38 -0.34 16.43 -1.05
C GLU A 38 0.83 15.50 -0.77
N ASP A 39 0.71 14.23 -1.19
CA ASP A 39 1.75 13.22 -0.99
C ASP A 39 2.95 13.41 -1.93
N LEU A 40 2.73 13.72 -3.21
CA LEU A 40 3.82 13.82 -4.20
C LEU A 40 4.54 15.17 -4.20
N SER A 41 4.03 16.17 -3.47
CA SER A 41 4.78 17.42 -3.27
C SER A 41 5.88 17.27 -2.22
N ASP A 42 5.82 16.24 -1.37
CA ASP A 42 7.00 15.83 -0.62
C ASP A 42 8.03 15.23 -1.61
N ALA A 43 9.29 15.64 -1.46
CA ALA A 43 10.35 15.27 -2.39
C ALA A 43 10.56 13.75 -2.47
N ARG A 44 10.34 13.05 -1.35
CA ARG A 44 10.72 11.64 -1.22
C ARG A 44 9.75 10.66 -1.92
N PRO A 45 8.41 10.76 -1.77
CA PRO A 45 7.45 9.92 -2.49
C PRO A 45 7.60 9.94 -4.01
N LEU A 46 7.79 11.14 -4.61
CA LEU A 46 7.98 11.25 -6.06
C LEU A 46 9.25 10.55 -6.53
N LEU A 47 10.36 10.70 -5.80
CA LEU A 47 11.63 10.03 -6.11
C LEU A 47 11.54 8.51 -5.96
N LEU A 48 10.85 8.02 -4.92
CA LEU A 48 10.59 6.59 -4.73
C LEU A 48 9.79 6.03 -5.90
N LEU A 49 8.71 6.74 -6.29
CA LEU A 49 7.84 6.32 -7.39
C LEU A 49 8.59 6.28 -8.72
N LEU A 50 9.38 7.30 -9.04
CA LEU A 50 10.20 7.37 -10.26
C LEU A 50 11.22 6.22 -10.28
N ASN A 51 11.95 6.00 -9.18
CA ASN A 51 12.95 4.94 -9.12
C ASN A 51 12.29 3.56 -9.28
N ALA A 52 11.23 3.28 -8.52
CA ALA A 52 10.54 1.99 -8.57
C ALA A 52 9.95 1.71 -9.96
N ARG A 53 9.22 2.67 -10.55
CA ARG A 53 8.53 2.47 -11.83
C ARG A 53 9.45 2.51 -13.04
N GLY A 54 10.59 3.19 -12.95
CA GLY A 54 11.61 3.24 -14.01
C GLY A 54 12.50 2.00 -14.06
N ARG A 55 12.70 1.30 -12.93
CA ARG A 55 13.64 0.17 -12.82
C ARG A 55 12.98 -1.22 -12.83
N HIS A 56 11.65 -1.29 -12.72
CA HIS A 56 10.93 -2.55 -12.63
C HIS A 56 9.84 -2.66 -13.70
N PRO A 57 9.58 -3.88 -14.23
CA PRO A 57 8.53 -4.08 -15.21
C PRO A 57 7.15 -3.79 -14.60
N LEU A 58 6.23 -3.26 -15.41
CA LEU A 58 4.88 -2.88 -14.98
C LEU A 58 4.17 -4.02 -14.22
N SER A 59 4.33 -5.25 -14.71
CA SER A 59 3.71 -6.42 -14.08
C SER A 59 4.16 -6.70 -12.64
N ALA A 60 5.29 -6.15 -12.19
CA ALA A 60 5.69 -6.25 -10.79
C ALA A 60 4.72 -5.51 -9.85
N PHE A 61 3.96 -4.55 -10.38
CA PHE A 61 3.04 -3.70 -9.64
C PHE A 61 1.57 -4.08 -9.81
N ALA A 62 1.23 -5.03 -10.67
CA ALA A 62 -0.16 -5.39 -10.98
C ALA A 62 -0.99 -5.68 -9.70
N ALA A 63 -0.41 -6.46 -8.78
CA ALA A 63 -1.04 -6.79 -7.50
C ALA A 63 -1.18 -5.56 -6.58
N ALA A 64 -0.16 -4.70 -6.51
CA ALA A 64 -0.23 -3.48 -5.70
C ALA A 64 -1.25 -2.48 -6.26
N ASN A 65 -1.31 -2.35 -7.57
CA ASN A 65 -2.27 -1.50 -8.27
C ASN A 65 -3.71 -1.94 -8.00
N ILE A 66 -4.03 -3.24 -8.11
CA ILE A 66 -5.39 -3.72 -7.81
C ILE A 66 -5.75 -3.51 -6.33
N VAL A 67 -4.79 -3.71 -5.42
CA VAL A 67 -5.00 -3.49 -3.98
C VAL A 67 -5.28 -2.01 -3.71
N GLY A 68 -4.57 -1.10 -4.38
CA GLY A 68 -4.82 0.33 -4.30
C GLY A 68 -6.23 0.73 -4.78
N MET A 69 -6.83 -0.03 -5.70
CA MET A 69 -8.20 0.20 -6.20
C MET A 69 -9.29 -0.40 -5.30
N ARG A 70 -8.92 -1.18 -4.27
CA ARG A 70 -9.86 -2.02 -3.53
C ARG A 70 -11.01 -1.24 -2.90
N PHE A 71 -10.72 -0.05 -2.39
CA PHE A 71 -11.75 0.85 -1.86
C PHE A 71 -12.75 1.31 -2.94
N GLY A 72 -12.29 1.50 -4.18
CA GLY A 72 -13.15 1.78 -5.33
C GLY A 72 -14.14 0.65 -5.64
N PHE A 73 -13.71 -0.60 -5.51
CA PHE A 73 -14.59 -1.76 -5.68
C PHE A 73 -15.61 -1.87 -4.55
N THR A 74 -15.17 -1.78 -3.29
CA THR A 74 -16.07 -1.93 -2.14
C THR A 74 -17.08 -0.78 -2.04
N SER A 75 -16.71 0.41 -2.52
CA SER A 75 -17.60 1.56 -2.60
C SER A 75 -18.41 1.64 -3.90
N ARG A 76 -18.33 0.63 -4.79
CA ARG A 76 -18.99 0.59 -6.11
C ARG A 76 -18.64 1.75 -7.04
N ALA A 77 -17.62 2.54 -6.72
CA ALA A 77 -17.13 3.63 -7.55
C ALA A 77 -16.33 3.12 -8.77
N ILE A 78 -15.77 1.90 -8.69
CA ILE A 78 -15.19 1.19 -9.82
C ILE A 78 -16.02 -0.05 -10.04
N VAL A 79 -16.73 -0.09 -11.17
CA VAL A 79 -17.43 -1.28 -11.65
C VAL A 79 -16.56 -1.93 -12.71
N PRO A 80 -16.05 -3.16 -12.49
CA PRO A 80 -15.35 -3.91 -13.51
C PRO A 80 -16.30 -4.19 -14.69
N ASN A 81 -15.83 -3.98 -15.92
CA ASN A 81 -16.59 -4.39 -17.10
C ASN A 81 -16.65 -5.91 -17.12
N ILE A 82 -17.84 -6.50 -16.93
CA ILE A 82 -18.01 -7.95 -16.92
C ILE A 82 -17.67 -8.51 -18.30
N LEU A 83 -16.47 -9.06 -18.45
CA LEU A 83 -16.05 -9.85 -19.61
C LEU A 83 -16.36 -11.31 -19.30
N ASN A 84 -17.50 -11.81 -19.79
CA ASN A 84 -17.97 -13.17 -19.59
C ASN A 84 -16.84 -14.23 -19.61
N ARG A 85 -16.65 -14.97 -18.51
CA ARG A 85 -15.94 -16.27 -18.35
C ARG A 85 -14.51 -16.44 -18.89
N HIS A 86 -13.74 -15.39 -19.10
CA HIS A 86 -12.32 -15.56 -19.42
C HIS A 86 -11.48 -15.40 -18.14
N VAL A 87 -10.31 -16.02 -18.06
CA VAL A 87 -9.31 -15.76 -17.00
C VAL A 87 -8.05 -15.33 -17.72
N LEU A 88 -7.48 -14.17 -17.36
CA LEU A 88 -6.26 -13.69 -17.99
C LEU A 88 -5.07 -14.37 -17.31
N LYS A 89 -4.70 -15.56 -17.79
CA LYS A 89 -3.58 -16.32 -17.25
C LYS A 89 -2.26 -15.81 -17.83
N ARG A 90 -1.39 -15.23 -17.01
CA ARG A 90 0.02 -15.00 -17.39
C ARG A 90 0.74 -16.36 -17.47
N ARG A 91 1.61 -16.54 -18.47
CA ARG A 91 2.33 -17.80 -18.78
C ARG A 91 3.33 -18.25 -17.71
N THR A 92 3.53 -17.48 -16.64
CA THR A 92 4.49 -17.79 -15.54
C THR A 92 3.82 -18.58 -14.40
N PRO A 93 4.31 -19.80 -14.06
CA PRO A 93 3.76 -20.57 -12.95
C PRO A 93 3.96 -19.83 -11.62
N GLY A 94 2.90 -19.72 -10.80
CA GLY A 94 2.96 -19.16 -9.44
C GLY A 94 2.59 -17.66 -9.28
N SER A 95 2.05 -17.02 -10.32
CA SER A 95 1.60 -15.61 -10.25
C SER A 95 0.08 -15.48 -10.06
N MET A 96 -0.33 -14.45 -9.31
CA MET A 96 -1.73 -14.11 -9.00
C MET A 96 -2.59 -14.14 -10.27
N GLN A 97 -3.68 -14.91 -10.26
CA GLN A 97 -4.63 -14.94 -11.37
C GLN A 97 -5.56 -13.74 -11.23
N PHE A 98 -5.57 -12.86 -12.22
CA PHE A 98 -6.54 -11.77 -12.30
C PHE A 98 -7.72 -12.21 -13.14
N MET A 99 -8.93 -11.81 -12.72
CA MET A 99 -10.04 -11.83 -13.66
C MET A 99 -9.73 -10.82 -14.79
N PRO A 100 -10.09 -11.07 -16.06
CA PRO A 100 -9.76 -10.19 -17.19
C PRO A 100 -10.20 -8.74 -16.96
N GLU A 101 -11.32 -8.55 -16.28
CA GLU A 101 -11.86 -7.25 -15.89
C GLU A 101 -10.93 -6.50 -14.92
N GLU A 102 -10.33 -7.19 -13.95
CA GLU A 102 -9.33 -6.63 -13.05
C GLU A 102 -8.03 -6.35 -13.79
N GLY A 103 -7.60 -7.27 -14.66
CA GLY A 103 -6.42 -7.11 -15.51
C GLY A 103 -6.52 -5.88 -16.40
N LEU A 104 -7.69 -5.62 -17.00
CA LEU A 104 -7.91 -4.44 -17.83
C LEU A 104 -7.85 -3.14 -17.02
N LEU A 105 -8.38 -3.14 -15.80
CA LEU A 105 -8.29 -1.99 -14.89
C LEU A 105 -6.85 -1.73 -14.44
N VAL A 106 -6.08 -2.78 -14.15
CA VAL A 106 -4.65 -2.67 -13.85
C VAL A 106 -3.91 -2.03 -15.02
N LEU A 107 -4.12 -2.52 -16.24
CA LEU A 107 -3.51 -1.93 -17.44
C LEU A 107 -3.94 -0.46 -17.65
N GLU A 108 -5.21 -0.14 -17.39
CA GLU A 108 -5.73 1.23 -17.47
C GLU A 108 -5.01 2.15 -16.46
N ALA A 109 -4.78 1.70 -15.24
CA ALA A 109 -4.07 2.46 -14.22
C ALA A 109 -2.57 2.57 -14.53
N GLU A 110 -1.91 1.48 -14.91
CA GLU A 110 -0.48 1.47 -15.28
C GLU A 110 -0.20 2.45 -16.41
N ARG A 111 -1.03 2.44 -17.46
CA ARG A 111 -0.89 3.38 -18.58
C ARG A 111 -0.94 4.84 -18.13
N LYS A 112 -1.82 5.16 -17.17
CA LYS A 112 -2.01 6.53 -16.70
C LYS A 112 -0.96 6.97 -15.69
N ILE A 113 -0.48 6.07 -14.85
CA ILE A 113 0.68 6.31 -13.97
C ILE A 113 1.92 6.57 -14.83
N LEU A 114 2.17 5.75 -15.86
CA LEU A 114 3.28 6.00 -16.79
C LEU A 114 3.16 7.32 -17.52
N ALA A 115 1.98 7.66 -18.05
CA ALA A 115 1.76 8.95 -18.69
C ALA A 115 1.94 10.15 -17.74
N PHE A 116 1.71 9.95 -16.44
CA PHE A 116 2.03 10.96 -15.42
C PHE A 116 3.54 11.07 -15.22
N LEU A 117 4.25 9.95 -15.02
CA LEU A 117 5.68 9.94 -14.80
C LEU A 117 6.48 10.45 -16.00
N GLU A 118 6.04 10.12 -17.22
CA GLU A 118 6.61 10.65 -18.45
C GLU A 118 6.56 12.19 -18.48
N LYS A 119 5.45 12.78 -18.03
CA LYS A 119 5.33 14.25 -17.90
C LYS A 119 6.25 14.79 -16.81
N CYS A 120 6.36 14.10 -15.67
CA CYS A 120 7.31 14.47 -14.62
C CYS A 120 8.75 14.47 -15.15
N CYS A 121 9.17 13.40 -15.84
CA CYS A 121 10.51 13.30 -16.41
C CYS A 121 10.80 14.43 -17.40
N ARG A 122 9.83 14.78 -18.27
CA ARG A 122 9.97 15.92 -19.20
C ARG A 122 10.11 17.26 -18.48
N LEU A 123 9.41 17.45 -17.36
CA LEU A 123 9.53 18.67 -16.55
C LEU A 123 10.82 18.72 -15.73
N ILE A 124 11.39 17.58 -15.34
CA ILE A 124 12.63 17.50 -14.58
C ILE A 124 13.85 17.65 -15.50
N HIS A 125 13.81 17.09 -16.72
CA HIS A 125 14.91 17.13 -17.70
C HIS A 125 14.76 18.27 -18.71
N LEU A 126 14.57 19.50 -18.22
CA LEU A 126 14.37 20.69 -19.08
C LEU A 126 15.50 20.93 -20.11
N ASP A 127 16.72 20.43 -19.83
CA ASP A 127 17.92 20.69 -20.64
C ASP A 127 18.25 19.58 -21.66
N ILE A 128 17.48 18.48 -21.70
CA ILE A 128 17.73 17.34 -22.60
C ILE A 128 16.61 17.29 -23.65
N PRO A 129 16.94 17.42 -24.95
CA PRO A 129 15.92 17.37 -25.99
C PRO A 129 15.32 15.95 -26.11
N GLU A 130 14.02 15.87 -26.42
CA GLU A 130 13.24 14.61 -26.35
C GLU A 130 13.81 13.48 -27.23
N ASP A 131 14.44 13.83 -28.34
CA ASP A 131 15.11 12.91 -29.26
C ASP A 131 16.31 12.19 -28.62
N THR A 132 17.04 12.90 -27.76
CA THR A 132 18.23 12.41 -27.06
C THR A 132 17.87 11.53 -25.84
N ILE A 133 16.66 11.67 -25.31
CA ILE A 133 16.15 10.84 -24.20
C ILE A 133 15.83 9.42 -24.68
N VAL A 134 15.37 9.28 -25.92
CA VAL A 134 14.95 8.01 -26.51
C VAL A 134 16.12 7.28 -27.20
N SER A 135 17.21 7.98 -27.51
CA SER A 135 18.39 7.39 -28.13
C SER A 135 19.28 6.63 -27.15
N ASP A 136 19.98 5.61 -27.65
CA ASP A 136 20.97 4.82 -26.91
C ASP A 136 22.27 5.60 -26.58
N SER A 137 22.28 6.92 -26.78
CA SER A 137 23.44 7.78 -26.57
C SER A 137 23.75 8.05 -25.10
N LEU A 138 22.77 7.89 -24.21
CA LEU A 138 22.93 8.11 -22.77
C LEU A 138 23.19 6.77 -22.05
N PRO A 139 24.32 6.63 -21.33
CA PRO A 139 24.63 5.38 -20.64
C PRO A 139 23.67 5.14 -19.47
N ILE A 140 23.20 3.90 -19.33
CA ILE A 140 22.34 3.48 -18.22
C ILE A 140 23.14 3.53 -16.92
N GLN A 141 22.72 4.41 -16.01
CA GLN A 141 23.32 4.53 -14.67
C GLN A 141 22.84 3.42 -13.74
N PRO A 142 23.63 3.01 -12.72
CA PRO A 142 23.18 2.07 -11.69
C PRO A 142 21.98 2.62 -10.92
N GLU A 143 21.23 1.73 -10.25
CA GLU A 143 20.07 2.14 -9.46
C GLU A 143 20.49 3.06 -8.30
N PRO A 144 19.91 4.28 -8.20
CA PRO A 144 20.21 5.17 -7.09
C PRO A 144 19.69 4.60 -5.78
N GLN A 145 20.56 4.56 -4.77
CA GLN A 145 20.21 4.11 -3.42
C GLN A 145 19.58 5.29 -2.65
N LEU A 146 18.26 5.28 -2.50
CA LEU A 146 17.57 6.22 -1.63
C LEU A 146 17.74 5.79 -0.17
N LYS A 147 18.41 6.63 0.63
CA LYS A 147 18.67 6.35 2.05
C LYS A 147 17.39 5.97 2.77
N ARG A 148 17.41 4.92 3.59
CA ARG A 148 16.26 4.59 4.45
C ARG A 148 16.12 5.61 5.57
N GLU A 149 14.91 5.74 6.11
CA GLU A 149 14.68 6.63 7.25
C GLU A 149 15.49 6.17 8.47
N SER A 150 15.59 4.85 8.69
CA SER A 150 16.50 4.25 9.68
C SER A 150 17.97 4.68 9.56
N GLU A 151 18.44 5.07 8.37
CA GLU A 151 19.82 5.57 8.19
C GLU A 151 19.99 7.03 8.64
N LEU A 152 18.89 7.77 8.83
CA LEU A 152 18.87 9.14 9.31
C LEU A 152 18.53 9.23 10.80
N THR A 153 17.57 8.41 11.27
CA THR A 153 16.99 8.51 12.62
C THR A 153 17.25 7.28 13.49
N GLY A 154 17.84 6.22 12.93
CA GLY A 154 18.09 4.95 13.63
C GLY A 154 16.90 3.99 13.69
N PHE A 155 15.70 4.43 13.30
CA PHE A 155 14.47 3.62 13.32
C PHE A 155 13.62 3.87 12.07
N ASP A 156 12.98 2.82 11.55
CA ASP A 156 11.98 2.97 10.51
C ASP A 156 10.61 3.27 11.17
N SER A 157 10.03 4.44 10.90
CA SER A 157 8.71 4.79 11.40
C SER A 157 7.62 4.00 10.66
N LEU A 158 6.75 3.30 11.37
CA LEU A 158 5.64 2.56 10.76
C LEU A 158 4.73 3.47 9.92
N ALA A 159 4.54 4.72 10.38
CA ALA A 159 3.75 5.71 9.66
C ALA A 159 4.41 6.08 8.31
N VAL A 160 5.72 6.32 8.31
CA VAL A 160 6.47 6.64 7.09
C VAL A 160 6.51 5.43 6.15
N MET A 161 6.70 4.22 6.67
CA MET A 161 6.60 2.99 5.88
C MET A 161 5.24 2.87 5.18
N ALA A 162 4.14 3.21 5.88
CA ALA A 162 2.80 3.16 5.32
C ALA A 162 2.58 4.21 4.22
N VAL A 163 3.06 5.44 4.42
CA VAL A 163 3.00 6.51 3.42
C VAL A 163 3.84 6.16 2.18
N GLU A 164 5.03 5.59 2.35
CA GLU A 164 5.92 5.27 1.24
C GLU A 164 5.53 3.97 0.50
N ALA A 165 4.75 3.09 1.13
CA ALA A 165 4.43 1.76 0.60
C ALA A 165 3.89 1.77 -0.85
N PRO A 166 2.98 2.68 -1.26
CA PRO A 166 2.45 2.72 -2.63
C PRO A 166 3.49 3.11 -3.68
N TYR A 167 4.55 3.81 -3.28
CA TYR A 167 5.58 4.35 -4.16
C TYR A 167 6.80 3.42 -4.27
N ARG A 168 6.90 2.42 -3.40
CA ARG A 168 7.96 1.42 -3.40
C ARG A 168 7.62 0.22 -4.28
N VAL A 169 8.65 -0.56 -4.58
CA VAL A 169 8.49 -1.86 -5.24
C VAL A 169 7.75 -2.79 -4.27
N PRO A 170 6.70 -3.50 -4.71
CA PRO A 170 5.95 -4.40 -3.84
C PRO A 170 6.88 -5.44 -3.19
N ALA A 171 6.75 -5.56 -1.87
CA ALA A 171 7.56 -6.51 -1.10
C ALA A 171 7.30 -7.94 -1.60
N LYS A 172 8.36 -8.71 -1.77
CA LYS A 172 8.27 -10.14 -2.06
C LYS A 172 8.07 -10.91 -0.77
N LEU A 173 7.42 -12.07 -0.88
CA LEU A 173 7.29 -13.00 0.24
C LEU A 173 8.70 -13.42 0.70
N ASN A 174 9.00 -13.18 1.97
CA ASN A 174 10.24 -13.61 2.62
C ASN A 174 9.88 -14.62 3.71
N LEU A 175 10.03 -15.90 3.38
CA LEU A 175 9.70 -17.00 4.30
C LEU A 175 10.64 -17.01 5.50
N ASP A 176 11.93 -16.71 5.32
CA ASP A 176 12.91 -16.68 6.41
C ASP A 176 12.51 -15.66 7.47
N ARG A 177 12.09 -14.46 7.05
CA ARG A 177 11.58 -13.44 7.97
C ARG A 177 10.33 -13.92 8.72
N ILE A 178 9.42 -14.62 8.04
CA ILE A 178 8.22 -15.18 8.68
C ILE A 178 8.63 -16.21 9.72
N TYR A 179 9.54 -17.13 9.38
CA TYR A 179 10.07 -18.11 10.32
C TYR A 179 10.73 -17.46 11.53
N SER A 180 11.57 -16.43 11.32
CA SER A 180 12.21 -15.69 12.41
C SER A 180 11.19 -15.01 13.33
N LEU A 181 10.14 -14.39 12.78
CA LEU A 181 9.08 -13.77 13.58
C LEU A 181 8.27 -14.79 14.38
N LEU A 182 7.96 -15.94 13.77
CA LEU A 182 7.25 -17.03 14.44
C LEU A 182 8.09 -17.63 15.56
N HIS A 183 9.38 -17.85 15.32
CA HIS A 183 10.31 -18.33 16.34
C HIS A 183 10.44 -17.33 17.48
N ALA A 184 10.65 -16.04 17.18
CA ALA A 184 10.73 -15.00 18.20
C ALA A 184 9.46 -14.93 19.05
N LYS A 185 8.28 -15.07 18.43
CA LYS A 185 7.00 -15.12 19.14
C LYS A 185 6.85 -16.38 20.01
N ALA A 186 7.32 -17.53 19.53
CA ALA A 186 7.32 -18.77 20.29
C ALA A 186 8.24 -18.67 21.52
N SER A 187 9.48 -18.22 21.34
CA SER A 187 10.42 -18.00 22.45
C SER A 187 9.88 -17.00 23.46
N ALA A 188 9.31 -15.87 23.01
CA ALA A 188 8.69 -14.90 23.91
C ALA A 188 7.51 -15.49 24.71
N ALA A 189 6.75 -16.42 24.13
CA ALA A 189 5.66 -17.11 24.82
C ALA A 189 6.19 -18.13 25.85
N GLU A 190 7.28 -18.84 25.54
CA GLU A 190 7.95 -19.74 26.47
C GLU A 190 8.51 -18.97 27.67
N ASP A 191 9.24 -17.87 27.43
CA ASP A 191 9.77 -16.97 28.46
C ASP A 191 8.65 -16.39 29.32
N HIS A 192 7.52 -16.03 28.70
CA HIS A 192 6.34 -15.55 29.40
C HIS A 192 5.75 -16.61 30.35
N LEU A 193 5.61 -17.86 29.89
CA LEU A 193 5.10 -18.96 30.72
C LEU A 193 6.06 -19.30 31.87
N TRP A 194 7.37 -19.31 31.62
CA TRP A 194 8.36 -19.51 32.69
C TRP A 194 8.30 -18.39 33.73
N SER A 195 8.19 -17.14 33.29
CA SER A 195 8.07 -15.98 34.19
C SER A 195 6.80 -16.05 35.05
N LEU A 196 5.67 -16.47 34.47
CA LEU A 196 4.43 -16.70 35.22
C LEU A 196 4.56 -17.81 36.28
N ARG A 197 5.34 -18.85 35.99
CA ARG A 197 5.53 -19.97 36.91
C ARG A 197 6.48 -19.64 38.05
N GLU A 198 7.56 -18.94 37.76
CA GLU A 198 8.71 -18.81 38.67
C GLU A 198 8.72 -17.50 39.45
N ASN A 199 8.03 -16.46 38.98
CA ASN A 199 8.01 -15.14 39.62
C ASN A 199 6.58 -14.77 40.09
N PRO A 200 6.29 -14.89 41.40
CA PRO A 200 4.98 -14.53 41.97
C PRO A 200 4.58 -13.07 41.73
N GLY A 201 5.55 -12.16 41.68
CA GLY A 201 5.32 -10.74 41.39
C GLY A 201 4.85 -10.52 39.96
N TYR A 202 5.54 -11.13 38.99
CA TYR A 202 5.17 -11.08 37.57
C TYR A 202 3.82 -11.73 37.28
N PHE A 203 3.54 -12.86 37.94
CA PHE A 203 2.23 -13.52 37.89
C PHE A 203 1.12 -12.58 38.38
N THR A 204 1.33 -11.94 39.54
CA THR A 204 0.33 -11.06 40.14
C THR A 204 0.03 -9.87 39.25
N SER A 205 1.06 -9.18 38.73
CA SER A 205 0.85 -8.04 37.82
C SER A 205 0.13 -8.47 36.54
N THR A 206 0.57 -9.57 35.91
CA THR A 206 -0.05 -10.06 34.67
C THR A 206 -1.50 -10.48 34.88
N PHE A 207 -1.82 -11.10 36.03
CA PHE A 207 -3.20 -11.46 36.39
C PHE A 207 -4.08 -10.22 36.56
N HIS A 208 -3.58 -9.19 37.26
CA HIS A 208 -4.28 -7.92 37.41
C HIS A 208 -4.48 -7.21 36.08
N ASP A 209 -3.44 -7.07 35.26
CA ASP A 209 -3.53 -6.46 33.93
C ASP A 209 -4.56 -7.20 33.06
N THR A 210 -4.49 -8.54 33.03
CA THR A 210 -5.44 -9.35 32.26
C THR A 210 -6.87 -9.13 32.75
N LYS A 211 -7.09 -9.10 34.08
CA LYS A 211 -8.40 -8.83 34.68
C LYS A 211 -8.91 -7.44 34.31
N GLU A 212 -8.08 -6.40 34.37
CA GLU A 212 -8.50 -5.03 34.09
C GLU A 212 -8.85 -4.82 32.60
N HIS A 213 -8.21 -5.57 31.70
CA HIS A 213 -8.48 -5.52 30.26
C HIS A 213 -9.55 -6.50 29.77
N ARG A 214 -10.20 -7.23 30.67
CA ARG A 214 -11.34 -8.08 30.32
C ARG A 214 -12.51 -7.24 29.85
N LEU A 215 -13.12 -7.66 28.73
CA LEU A 215 -14.28 -6.97 28.16
C LEU A 215 -15.43 -6.88 29.17
N GLU A 216 -15.57 -7.84 30.08
CA GLU A 216 -16.61 -7.83 31.12
C GLU A 216 -16.38 -6.75 32.19
N ILE A 217 -15.13 -6.27 32.33
CA ILE A 217 -14.71 -5.30 33.34
C ILE A 217 -14.55 -3.90 32.74
N ILE A 218 -14.32 -3.81 31.43
CA ILE A 218 -14.34 -2.55 30.68
C ILE A 218 -15.77 -1.99 30.71
N LYS A 219 -15.90 -0.72 31.09
CA LYS A 219 -17.19 -0.04 31.08
C LYS A 219 -17.58 0.34 29.66
N ASP A 220 -18.87 0.32 29.38
CA ASP A 220 -19.40 0.82 28.12
C ASP A 220 -19.26 2.35 28.02
N TRP A 221 -19.69 2.91 26.89
CA TRP A 221 -19.66 4.35 26.63
C TRP A 221 -20.56 5.17 27.57
N ASN A 222 -21.45 4.54 28.35
CA ASN A 222 -22.28 5.14 29.40
C ASN A 222 -21.70 4.94 30.80
N GLY A 223 -20.54 4.30 30.93
CA GLY A 223 -19.92 4.00 32.23
C GLY A 223 -20.57 2.82 32.97
N GLY A 224 -21.47 2.08 32.33
CA GLY A 224 -22.11 0.88 32.83
C GLY A 224 -21.25 -0.37 32.59
N THR A 225 -21.50 -1.44 33.33
CA THR A 225 -20.93 -2.77 33.04
C THR A 225 -21.56 -3.34 31.78
N HIS A 226 -20.77 -3.99 30.91
CA HIS A 226 -21.30 -4.69 29.75
C HIS A 226 -22.33 -5.76 30.18
N PRO A 227 -23.47 -5.90 29.49
CA PRO A 227 -24.47 -6.92 29.83
C PRO A 227 -23.91 -8.33 29.62
N GLU A 228 -24.22 -9.24 30.55
CA GLU A 228 -23.89 -10.68 30.47
C GLU A 228 -24.51 -11.37 29.25
#